data_AF-A0A960QRM6-F1
#
_entry.id   AF-A0A960QRM6-F1
#
_cell.length_a   1.000
_cell.length_b   1.000
_cell.length_c   1.000
_cell.angle_alpha   90.00
_cell.angle_beta   90.00
_cell.angle_gamma   90.00
#
_symmetry.space_group_name_H-M   'P 1'
#
loop_
_entity.id
_entity.type
_entity.pdbx_description
1 polymer ?
#
loop_
_entity_poly.entity_id
_entity_poly.type
_entity_poly.pdbx_seq_one_letter_code
_entity_poly.pdbx_strand_id
1 'polypeptide(L)'
;MKKVLFFLITSLSLYAAVPTIYMVPPAASAKAAVEGTQDEEKKASTQNNPLSEMAKAATAKEASTKGSTEMMIISPEGRAKDIQAAITFLQQKAPTDKPTIKLTNGKTLTGIVSVDVMPGGTLLIFKIASLKGLKYQIEKIENIDTIIVNET
;
A
#
# COMPACT_ATOMS: atom_id res chain seq x y z
N MET A 1 -62.91 -0.80 18.49
CA MET A 1 -62.08 -0.49 19.66
C MET A 1 -60.71 -0.02 19.17
N LYS A 2 -60.39 1.27 19.32
CA LYS A 2 -59.16 1.90 18.82
C LYS A 2 -58.04 1.72 19.86
N LYS A 3 -56.90 1.14 19.48
CA LYS A 3 -55.68 1.11 20.30
C LYS A 3 -54.76 2.23 19.83
N VAL A 4 -54.58 3.24 20.68
CA VAL A 4 -53.62 4.33 20.51
C VAL A 4 -52.33 3.87 21.19
N LEU A 5 -51.25 3.71 20.42
CA LEU A 5 -49.93 3.37 20.94
C LEU A 5 -49.09 4.65 21.03
N PHE A 6 -48.81 5.07 22.27
CA PHE A 6 -47.94 6.21 22.58
C PHE A 6 -46.48 5.88 22.28
N PHE A 7 -45.83 6.67 21.43
CA PHE A 7 -44.38 6.65 21.22
C PHE A 7 -43.69 7.46 22.32
N LEU A 8 -42.83 6.81 23.09
CA LEU A 8 -41.94 7.44 24.08
C LEU A 8 -40.68 7.92 23.37
N ILE A 9 -40.50 9.23 23.24
CA ILE A 9 -39.29 9.87 22.70
C ILE A 9 -38.40 10.24 23.90
N THR A 10 -37.32 9.51 24.14
CA THR A 10 -36.28 9.92 25.08
C THR A 10 -35.09 10.47 24.31
N SER A 11 -34.84 11.76 24.52
CA SER A 11 -33.79 12.58 23.91
C SER A 11 -32.38 12.09 24.27
N LEU A 12 -31.53 12.03 23.25
CA LEU A 12 -30.12 11.71 23.33
C LEU A 12 -29.32 13.04 23.36
N SER A 13 -28.65 13.35 24.47
CA SER A 13 -27.70 14.48 24.55
C SER A 13 -26.27 13.94 24.65
N LEU A 14 -25.52 13.99 23.56
CA LEU A 14 -24.08 13.72 23.54
C LEU A 14 -23.32 15.04 23.77
N TYR A 15 -22.56 15.10 24.86
CA TYR A 15 -21.52 16.11 25.08
C TYR A 15 -20.29 15.75 24.23
N ALA A 16 -19.85 16.66 23.37
CA ALA A 16 -18.57 16.56 22.67
C ALA A 16 -17.51 17.37 23.43
N ALA A 17 -16.47 16.69 23.92
CA ALA A 17 -15.25 17.32 24.41
C ALA A 17 -14.25 17.39 23.24
N VAL A 18 -13.82 18.60 22.88
CA VAL A 18 -12.80 18.85 21.85
C VAL A 18 -11.43 18.75 22.51
N PRO A 19 -10.48 17.94 22.00
CA PRO A 19 -9.10 18.00 22.47
C PRO A 19 -8.35 19.18 21.81
N THR A 20 -7.74 20.01 22.67
CA THR A 20 -6.81 21.08 22.28
C THR A 20 -5.53 20.46 21.69
N ILE A 21 -5.23 20.75 20.43
CA ILE A 21 -3.96 20.35 19.79
C ILE A 21 -2.92 21.43 20.09
N TYR A 22 -1.86 21.06 20.81
CA TYR A 22 -0.66 21.88 20.99
C TYR A 22 0.24 21.65 19.77
N MET A 23 0.36 22.64 18.88
CA MET A 23 1.35 22.63 17.80
C MET A 23 2.72 23.04 18.35
N VAL A 24 3.72 22.18 18.16
CA VAL A 24 5.14 22.55 18.31
C VAL A 24 5.72 22.72 16.90
N PRO A 25 6.34 23.87 16.58
CA PRO A 25 6.94 24.11 15.27
C PRO A 25 8.27 23.36 15.08
N PRO A 26 8.63 22.96 13.84
CA PRO A 26 9.91 22.31 13.55
C PRO A 26 11.06 23.32 13.54
N ALA A 27 12.09 23.06 14.33
CA ALA A 27 13.36 23.78 14.26
C ALA A 27 14.14 23.34 13.02
N ALA A 28 14.28 24.24 12.06
CA ALA A 28 15.23 24.15 10.95
C ALA A 28 16.61 24.63 11.43
N SER A 29 17.65 23.83 11.22
CA SER A 29 19.09 24.17 11.19
C SER A 29 19.86 22.88 10.90
N ALA A 30 20.92 22.78 10.11
CA ALA A 30 21.57 23.64 9.14
C ALA A 30 22.58 22.74 8.39
N LYS A 31 22.92 23.11 7.16
CA LYS A 31 24.02 22.56 6.35
C LYS A 31 25.36 22.57 7.11
N ALA A 32 26.16 21.51 6.91
CA ALA A 32 27.63 21.56 6.90
C ALA A 32 28.06 20.66 5.72
N ALA A 33 28.49 21.20 4.57
CA ALA A 33 29.82 21.73 4.28
C ALA A 33 30.92 20.70 4.57
N VAL A 34 31.29 19.92 3.53
CA VAL A 34 32.53 19.13 3.49
C VAL A 34 33.33 19.66 2.30
N GLU A 35 34.47 20.25 2.60
CA GLU A 35 35.46 20.83 1.69
C GLU A 35 36.82 20.19 2.00
N GLY A 36 37.62 19.93 0.97
CA GLY A 36 39.01 19.44 1.03
C GLY A 36 39.14 17.93 0.82
N THR A 37 40.04 17.37 0.00
CA THR A 37 41.24 17.94 -0.66
C THR A 37 41.66 16.98 -1.78
N GLN A 38 42.14 17.52 -2.90
CA GLN A 38 42.86 16.80 -3.97
C GLN A 38 44.31 16.49 -3.55
N ASP A 39 44.90 15.49 -4.21
CA ASP A 39 46.29 15.39 -4.73
C ASP A 39 46.66 13.89 -4.84
N GLU A 40 46.74 13.33 -6.06
CA GLU A 40 47.99 13.09 -6.85
C GLU A 40 48.90 12.00 -6.22
N GLU A 41 49.56 11.05 -6.87
CA GLU A 41 49.87 10.68 -8.25
C GLU A 41 50.57 9.29 -8.14
N LYS A 42 50.44 8.37 -9.10
CA LYS A 42 51.56 7.45 -9.46
C LYS A 42 51.34 6.74 -10.80
N LYS A 43 52.24 7.10 -11.73
CA LYS A 43 52.53 6.46 -13.03
C LYS A 43 52.91 4.98 -12.90
N ALA A 44 52.53 4.19 -13.90
CA ALA A 44 53.39 3.17 -14.52
C ALA A 44 52.96 2.88 -15.97
N SER A 45 53.94 2.48 -16.78
CA SER A 45 54.11 2.57 -18.23
C SER A 45 53.28 1.65 -19.13
N THR A 46 52.93 2.20 -20.29
CA THR A 46 52.99 1.66 -21.67
C THR A 46 53.20 0.15 -21.86
N GLN A 47 52.21 -0.51 -22.49
CA GLN A 47 52.47 -1.46 -23.57
C GLN A 47 51.28 -1.50 -24.55
N ASN A 48 51.40 -0.76 -25.66
CA ASN A 48 50.42 -0.72 -26.74
C ASN A 48 50.54 -1.99 -27.59
N ASN A 49 49.53 -2.87 -27.54
CA ASN A 49 49.33 -3.96 -28.51
C ASN A 49 47.95 -3.78 -29.16
N PRO A 50 47.86 -3.24 -30.39
CA PRO A 50 46.58 -2.91 -31.03
C PRO A 50 45.79 -4.13 -31.56
N LEU A 51 46.29 -5.36 -31.32
CA LEU A 51 45.66 -6.61 -31.76
C LEU A 51 44.82 -7.32 -30.68
N SER A 52 44.74 -6.77 -29.46
CA SER A 52 43.96 -7.33 -28.34
C SER A 52 42.56 -6.71 -28.20
N GLU A 53 42.34 -5.50 -28.73
CA GLU A 53 41.06 -4.78 -28.54
C GLU A 53 39.95 -5.22 -29.50
N MET A 54 40.30 -5.74 -30.69
CA MET A 54 39.30 -6.18 -31.68
C MET A 54 38.60 -7.48 -31.29
N ALA A 55 39.22 -8.33 -30.47
CA ALA A 55 38.62 -9.56 -29.96
C ALA A 55 37.75 -9.34 -28.70
N LYS A 56 37.94 -8.22 -28.00
CA LYS A 56 37.18 -7.90 -26.77
C LYS A 56 35.92 -7.06 -27.03
N ALA A 57 35.87 -6.34 -28.15
CA ALA A 57 34.69 -5.59 -28.57
C ALA A 57 33.58 -6.49 -29.17
N ALA A 58 33.91 -7.68 -29.65
CA ALA A 58 32.94 -8.62 -30.22
C ALA A 58 32.22 -9.49 -29.17
N THR A 59 32.80 -9.66 -27.97
CA THR A 59 32.20 -10.43 -26.86
C THR A 59 31.45 -9.57 -25.84
N ALA A 60 31.51 -8.24 -25.93
CA ALA A 60 30.76 -7.33 -25.06
C ALA A 60 29.34 -7.01 -25.57
N LYS A 61 28.99 -7.41 -26.80
CA LYS A 61 27.69 -7.09 -27.42
C LYS A 61 26.58 -8.10 -27.16
N GLU A 62 26.90 -9.27 -26.58
CA GLU A 62 25.93 -10.34 -26.29
C GLU A 62 25.45 -10.38 -24.83
N ALA A 63 25.85 -9.42 -23.99
CA ALA A 63 25.34 -9.31 -22.62
C ALA A 63 24.10 -8.41 -22.49
N SER A 64 23.61 -7.84 -23.59
CA SER A 64 22.55 -6.80 -23.60
C SER A 64 21.27 -7.25 -24.31
N THR A 65 20.79 -8.46 -24.02
CA THR A 65 19.46 -8.93 -24.45
C THR A 65 18.71 -9.71 -23.36
N LYS A 66 19.14 -9.63 -22.10
CA LYS A 66 18.24 -9.92 -20.98
C LYS A 66 17.54 -8.62 -20.65
N GLY A 67 16.29 -8.50 -21.09
CA GLY A 67 15.40 -7.40 -20.73
C GLY A 67 15.52 -7.14 -19.24
N SER A 68 15.89 -5.90 -18.91
CA SER A 68 15.84 -5.39 -17.55
C SER A 68 14.40 -5.50 -17.09
N THR A 69 14.06 -6.58 -16.38
CA THR A 69 12.80 -6.64 -15.66
C THR A 69 12.91 -5.58 -14.58
N GLU A 70 12.42 -4.38 -14.85
CA GLU A 70 12.28 -3.32 -13.85
C GLU A 70 11.39 -3.88 -12.72
N MET A 71 12.05 -4.34 -11.66
CA MET A 71 11.36 -4.76 -10.46
C MET A 71 10.94 -3.49 -9.72
N MET A 72 9.70 -3.05 -9.94
CA MET A 72 9.12 -1.96 -9.16
C MET A 72 8.90 -2.45 -7.73
N ILE A 73 9.77 -2.01 -6.80
CA ILE A 73 9.64 -2.32 -5.37
C ILE A 73 8.59 -1.39 -4.77
N ILE A 74 7.33 -1.80 -4.82
CA ILE A 74 6.24 -1.10 -4.11
C ILE A 74 6.28 -1.53 -2.64
N SER A 75 6.20 -0.58 -1.71
CA SER A 75 6.12 -0.92 -0.28
C SER A 75 4.80 -1.66 0.01
N PRO A 76 4.82 -2.74 0.82
CA PRO A 76 3.59 -3.45 1.17
C PRO A 76 2.52 -2.55 1.80
N GLU A 77 2.96 -1.57 2.60
CA GLU A 77 2.09 -0.58 3.23
C GLU A 77 1.36 0.31 2.22
N GLY A 78 2.05 0.78 1.17
CA GLY A 78 1.40 1.57 0.10
C GLY A 78 0.30 0.75 -0.56
N ARG A 79 0.63 -0.47 -0.99
CA ARG A 79 -0.34 -1.38 -1.62
C ARG A 79 -1.52 -1.70 -0.70
N ALA A 80 -1.28 -1.86 0.60
CA ALA A 80 -2.34 -2.14 1.58
C ALA A 80 -3.32 -0.97 1.72
N LYS A 81 -2.79 0.25 1.78
CA LYS A 81 -3.58 1.49 1.82
C LYS A 81 -4.36 1.70 0.53
N ASP A 82 -3.79 1.37 -0.62
CA ASP A 82 -4.49 1.44 -1.91
C ASP A 82 -5.69 0.49 -1.93
N ILE A 83 -5.54 -0.75 -1.43
CA ILE A 83 -6.64 -1.71 -1.31
C ILE A 83 -7.72 -1.18 -0.36
N GLN A 84 -7.33 -0.66 0.81
CA GLN A 84 -8.27 -0.08 1.77
C GLN A 84 -9.06 1.09 1.16
N ALA A 85 -8.36 1.98 0.45
CA ALA A 85 -8.95 3.13 -0.22
C ALA A 85 -9.90 2.68 -1.34
N ALA A 86 -9.51 1.70 -2.16
CA ALA A 86 -10.36 1.15 -3.22
C ALA A 86 -11.66 0.57 -2.67
N ILE A 87 -11.60 -0.22 -1.59
CA ILE A 87 -12.80 -0.79 -0.95
C ILE A 87 -13.70 0.32 -0.41
N THR A 88 -13.11 1.32 0.25
CA THR A 88 -13.86 2.46 0.79
C THR A 88 -14.55 3.24 -0.32
N PHE A 89 -13.84 3.51 -1.42
CA PHE A 89 -14.39 4.19 -2.59
C PHE A 89 -15.56 3.40 -3.21
N LEU A 90 -15.39 2.09 -3.38
CA LEU A 90 -16.42 1.23 -3.95
C LEU A 90 -17.68 1.18 -3.07
N GLN A 91 -17.53 1.10 -1.75
CA GLN A 91 -18.66 1.16 -0.81
C GLN A 91 -19.39 2.51 -0.85
N GLN A 92 -18.68 3.61 -1.12
CA GLN A 92 -19.31 4.93 -1.27
C GLN A 92 -20.06 5.06 -2.60
N LYS A 93 -19.55 4.43 -3.67
CA LYS A 93 -20.15 4.49 -5.01
C LYS A 93 -21.36 3.56 -5.17
N ALA A 94 -21.30 2.37 -4.59
CA ALA A 94 -22.38 1.39 -4.60
C ALA A 94 -22.70 0.93 -3.16
N PRO A 95 -23.46 1.72 -2.37
CA PRO A 95 -23.71 1.41 -0.96
C PRO A 95 -24.52 0.12 -0.74
N THR A 96 -25.33 -0.26 -1.72
CA THR A 96 -26.14 -1.49 -1.72
C THR A 96 -25.30 -2.72 -2.04
N ASP A 97 -24.26 -2.57 -2.88
CA ASP A 97 -23.43 -3.66 -3.37
C ASP A 97 -22.12 -3.72 -2.60
N LYS A 98 -22.07 -4.64 -1.64
CA LYS A 98 -20.88 -4.81 -0.82
C LYS A 98 -19.74 -5.38 -1.66
N PRO A 99 -18.54 -4.77 -1.63
CA PRO A 99 -17.39 -5.31 -2.32
C PRO A 99 -17.07 -6.73 -1.88
N THR A 100 -16.61 -7.50 -2.85
CA THR A 100 -16.20 -8.88 -2.69
C THR A 100 -14.74 -9.00 -3.08
N ILE A 101 -13.96 -9.78 -2.33
CA ILE A 101 -12.54 -10.01 -2.64
C ILE A 101 -12.35 -11.46 -3.05
N LYS A 102 -11.73 -11.65 -4.21
CA LYS A 102 -11.21 -12.94 -4.64
C LYS A 102 -9.77 -13.08 -4.15
N LEU A 103 -9.48 -14.22 -3.54
CA LEU A 103 -8.14 -14.58 -3.08
C LEU A 103 -7.43 -15.45 -4.13
N THR A 104 -6.11 -15.47 -4.09
CA THR A 104 -5.26 -16.25 -4.99
C THR A 104 -5.48 -17.77 -4.90
N ASN A 105 -6.02 -18.25 -3.77
CA ASN A 105 -6.42 -19.65 -3.58
C ASN A 105 -7.83 -19.96 -4.12
N GLY A 106 -8.47 -19.03 -4.81
CA GLY A 106 -9.82 -19.17 -5.36
C GLY A 106 -10.96 -18.95 -4.35
N LYS A 107 -10.65 -18.76 -3.06
CA LYS A 107 -11.67 -18.41 -2.06
C LYS A 107 -12.14 -16.98 -2.25
N THR A 108 -13.40 -16.73 -1.90
CA THR A 108 -14.02 -15.41 -2.01
C THR A 108 -14.45 -14.91 -0.63
N LEU A 109 -14.13 -13.66 -0.31
CA LEU A 109 -14.59 -12.94 0.87
C LEU A 109 -15.74 -12.03 0.47
N THR A 110 -16.94 -12.34 0.94
CA THR A 110 -18.16 -11.56 0.68
C THR A 110 -18.59 -10.80 1.92
N GLY A 111 -19.44 -9.78 1.75
CA GLY A 111 -20.04 -9.07 2.88
C GLY A 111 -19.06 -8.19 3.65
N ILE A 112 -18.02 -7.67 2.98
CA ILE A 112 -17.00 -6.82 3.59
C ILE A 112 -17.63 -5.50 4.05
N VAL A 113 -17.44 -5.19 5.33
CA VAL A 113 -17.92 -3.97 5.98
C VAL A 113 -16.80 -2.94 6.04
N SER A 114 -15.60 -3.34 6.45
CA SER A 114 -14.43 -2.48 6.52
C SER A 114 -13.15 -3.30 6.42
N VAL A 115 -12.04 -2.62 6.16
CA VAL A 115 -10.71 -3.19 6.11
C VAL A 115 -9.76 -2.33 6.90
N ASP A 116 -8.98 -2.96 7.77
CA ASP A 116 -7.93 -2.31 8.54
C ASP A 116 -6.57 -2.83 8.11
N VAL A 117 -5.62 -1.92 7.91
CA VAL A 117 -4.24 -2.23 7.54
C VAL A 117 -3.41 -2.37 8.80
N MET A 118 -2.76 -3.52 8.97
CA MET A 118 -1.85 -3.73 10.10
C MET A 118 -0.51 -3.00 9.88
N PRO A 119 0.24 -2.69 10.96
CA PRO A 119 1.59 -2.13 10.84
C PRO A 119 2.47 -2.95 9.89
N GLY A 120 3.17 -2.27 8.98
CA GLY A 120 4.00 -2.90 7.94
C GLY A 120 3.25 -3.31 6.67
N GLY A 121 1.91 -3.26 6.64
CA GLY A 121 1.12 -3.42 5.41
C GLY A 121 1.05 -4.82 4.82
N THR A 122 1.61 -5.82 5.49
CA THR A 122 1.63 -7.20 4.99
C THR A 122 0.35 -7.96 5.32
N LEU A 123 -0.41 -7.49 6.32
CA LEU A 123 -1.64 -8.10 6.78
C LEU A 123 -2.80 -7.10 6.72
N LEU A 124 -3.95 -7.61 6.28
CA LEU A 124 -5.21 -6.90 6.22
C LEU A 124 -6.22 -7.60 7.14
N ILE A 125 -6.95 -6.84 7.94
CA ILE A 125 -8.06 -7.35 8.75
C ILE A 125 -9.36 -6.96 8.07
N PHE A 126 -10.10 -7.96 7.60
CA PHE A 126 -11.42 -7.81 7.01
C PHE A 126 -12.49 -7.97 8.08
N LYS A 127 -13.33 -6.96 8.25
CA LYS A 127 -14.57 -7.05 9.02
C LYS A 127 -15.69 -7.45 8.10
N ILE A 128 -16.27 -8.64 8.32
CA ILE A 128 -17.25 -9.27 7.44
C ILE A 128 -18.58 -9.42 8.17
N ALA A 129 -19.67 -8.98 7.54
CA ALA A 129 -21.02 -9.23 8.02
C ALA A 129 -21.43 -10.67 7.71
N SER A 130 -21.92 -11.40 8.71
CA SER A 130 -22.43 -12.77 8.57
C SER A 130 -23.79 -12.91 9.27
N LEU A 131 -24.50 -14.01 8.98
CA LEU A 131 -25.78 -14.32 9.64
C LEU A 131 -25.66 -14.47 11.16
N LYS A 132 -24.47 -14.80 11.67
CA LYS A 132 -24.18 -14.96 13.10
C LYS A 132 -23.59 -13.70 13.74
N GLY A 133 -23.58 -12.57 13.02
CA GLY A 133 -22.97 -11.31 13.46
C GLY A 133 -21.68 -10.97 12.69
N LEU A 134 -20.78 -10.25 13.33
CA LEU A 134 -19.53 -9.80 12.71
C LEU A 134 -18.44 -10.87 12.84
N LYS A 135 -17.78 -11.17 11.72
CA LYS A 135 -16.60 -12.03 11.65
C LYS A 135 -15.39 -11.18 11.26
N TYR A 136 -14.26 -11.39 11.92
CA TYR A 136 -12.97 -10.83 11.51
C TYR A 136 -12.15 -11.90 10.81
N GLN A 137 -11.53 -11.55 9.69
CA GLN A 137 -10.65 -12.44 8.95
C GLN A 137 -9.36 -11.72 8.57
N ILE A 138 -8.24 -12.32 8.93
CA ILE A 138 -6.92 -11.80 8.61
C ILE A 138 -6.47 -12.47 7.32
N GLU A 139 -6.03 -11.68 6.35
CA GLU A 139 -5.38 -12.19 5.13
C GLU A 139 -4.07 -11.47 4.89
N LYS A 140 -3.14 -12.19 4.26
CA LYS A 140 -1.93 -11.58 3.72
C LYS A 140 -2.29 -10.75 2.50
N ILE A 141 -1.63 -9.63 2.32
CA ILE A 141 -1.84 -8.79 1.14
C ILE A 141 -1.48 -9.51 -0.16
N GLU A 142 -0.52 -10.45 -0.13
CA GLU A 142 -0.16 -11.27 -1.29
C GLU A 142 -1.25 -12.27 -1.70
N ASN A 143 -2.22 -12.54 -0.81
CA ASN A 143 -3.34 -13.43 -1.12
C ASN A 143 -4.46 -12.70 -1.87
N ILE A 144 -4.40 -11.38 -2.01
CA ILE A 144 -5.46 -10.60 -2.66
C ILE A 144 -5.24 -10.66 -4.18
N ASP A 145 -6.22 -11.22 -4.89
CA ASP A 145 -6.20 -11.32 -6.36
C ASP A 145 -6.97 -10.15 -7.00
N THR A 146 -8.24 -9.98 -6.64
CA THR A 146 -9.13 -8.98 -7.27
C THR A 146 -10.21 -8.49 -6.30
N ILE A 147 -10.58 -7.21 -6.45
CA ILE A 147 -11.75 -6.61 -5.80
C ILE A 147 -12.88 -6.53 -6.82
N ILE A 148 -14.05 -7.08 -6.49
CA ILE A 148 -15.22 -7.19 -7.37
C ILE A 148 -16.38 -6.41 -6.75
N VAL A 149 -17.07 -5.63 -7.56
CA VAL A 149 -18.39 -5.07 -7.26
C VAL A 149 -19.31 -5.47 -8.38
N ASN A 150 -20.46 -6.05 -8.03
CA ASN A 150 -21.49 -6.29 -9.02
C ASN A 150 -22.25 -4.98 -9.17
N GLU A 151 -22.06 -4.29 -10.28
CA GLU A 151 -22.98 -3.22 -10.67
C GLU A 151 -24.27 -3.91 -11.14
N THR A 152 -25.37 -3.66 -10.43
CA THR A 152 -26.73 -4.03 -10.85
C THR A 152 -27.45 -2.87 -11.49
#